data_AF-A0A8B9EVJ7-F1
#
_entry.id   AF-A0A8B9EVJ7-F1
#
_cell.length_a   1.000
_cell.length_b   1.000
_cell.length_c   1.000
_cell.angle_alpha   90.00
_cell.angle_beta   90.00
_cell.angle_gamma   90.00
#
_symmetry.space_group_name_H-M   'P 1'
#
loop_
_entity.id
_entity.type
_entity.pdbx_description
1 polymer ?
#
loop_
_entity_poly.entity_id
_entity_poly.type
_entity_poly.pdbx_seq_one_letter_code
_entity_poly.pdbx_strand_id
1 'polypeptide(L)'
;LYHQQQQLQLAVAPWGHRHPHPSQGLSPGSSHRDSCQKGWRLLYILAAYYKCSEVLRPFLLAFLQDTSRHPELPFHGIAKACELNLQKTLQFGGRRLFPSSMELRAMVAGRSAKRQLFLLPGGIERHLKIKTCSVALDVIEELCHEMGLQHPEAFEEYILFVVTDRGEGLVGTGWLCTVGTMYGGYRA
;
A
#
# COMPACT_ATOMS: atom_id res chain seq x y z
N LEU A 1 -27.95 1.46 -41.67
CA LEU A 1 -27.11 0.45 -40.98
C LEU A 1 -26.94 0.94 -39.55
N TYR A 2 -27.96 0.64 -38.74
CA TYR A 2 -28.18 1.17 -37.40
C TYR A 2 -27.60 0.21 -36.36
N HIS A 3 -27.03 0.82 -35.32
CA HIS A 3 -26.81 0.33 -33.96
C HIS A 3 -27.46 -1.01 -33.59
N GLN A 4 -26.65 -1.94 -33.09
CA GLN A 4 -27.12 -2.95 -32.15
C GLN A 4 -26.24 -2.92 -30.89
N GLN A 5 -26.83 -2.32 -29.87
CA GLN A 5 -26.34 -2.14 -28.51
C GLN A 5 -26.63 -3.44 -27.76
N GLN A 6 -25.59 -4.22 -27.42
CA GLN A 6 -25.74 -5.40 -26.58
C GLN A 6 -25.64 -4.97 -25.11
N GLN A 7 -26.81 -4.83 -24.47
CA GLN A 7 -26.95 -4.72 -23.02
C GLN A 7 -26.40 -5.98 -22.36
N LEU A 8 -25.26 -5.85 -21.67
CA LEU A 8 -24.86 -6.81 -20.64
C LEU A 8 -25.76 -6.57 -19.42
N GLN A 9 -26.79 -7.40 -19.25
CA GLN A 9 -27.52 -7.51 -17.99
C GLN A 9 -26.57 -8.12 -16.95
N LEU A 10 -25.94 -7.25 -16.15
CA LEU A 10 -25.31 -7.67 -14.89
C LEU A 10 -26.42 -8.04 -13.92
N ALA A 11 -26.69 -9.34 -13.78
CA ALA A 11 -27.49 -9.86 -12.69
C ALA A 11 -26.75 -9.62 -11.37
N VAL A 12 -27.12 -8.56 -10.65
CA VAL A 12 -26.70 -8.34 -9.26
C VAL A 12 -27.57 -9.27 -8.40
N ALA A 13 -27.05 -10.45 -8.06
CA ALA A 13 -27.63 -11.25 -7.00
C ALA A 13 -27.32 -10.58 -5.64
N PRO A 14 -28.29 -10.42 -4.72
CA PRO A 14 -28.00 -10.01 -3.35
C PRO A 14 -27.06 -11.04 -2.74
N TRP A 15 -25.92 -10.59 -2.20
CA TRP A 15 -25.04 -11.45 -1.41
C TRP A 15 -25.73 -11.72 -0.07
N GLY A 16 -26.69 -12.64 -0.11
CA GLY A 16 -27.47 -13.07 1.05
C GLY A 16 -26.52 -13.61 2.11
N HIS A 17 -26.71 -13.10 3.34
CA HIS A 17 -26.14 -13.60 4.58
C HIS A 17 -25.93 -15.12 4.52
N ARG A 18 -24.68 -15.53 4.37
CA ARG A 18 -24.25 -16.87 4.71
C ARG A 18 -23.03 -16.71 5.61
N HIS A 19 -23.29 -16.60 6.90
CA HIS A 19 -22.28 -16.87 7.91
C HIS A 19 -21.69 -18.26 7.61
N PRO A 20 -20.37 -18.42 7.42
CA PRO A 20 -19.79 -19.74 7.32
C PRO A 20 -19.85 -20.38 8.71
N HIS A 21 -20.50 -21.54 8.81
CA HIS A 21 -20.37 -22.42 9.97
C HIS A 21 -18.90 -22.75 10.23
N PRO A 22 -18.43 -22.74 11.49
CA PRO A 22 -17.05 -23.04 11.83
C PRO A 22 -16.85 -24.56 11.92
N SER A 23 -16.67 -25.21 10.78
CA SER A 23 -16.22 -26.61 10.77
C SER A 23 -15.74 -27.00 9.37
N GLN A 24 -14.49 -26.63 9.06
CA GLN A 24 -13.58 -27.42 8.23
C GLN A 24 -12.20 -26.77 8.31
N GLY A 25 -11.29 -27.41 9.04
CA GLY A 25 -9.88 -27.02 9.08
C GLY A 25 -9.30 -27.11 7.67
N LEU A 26 -9.17 -25.97 7.00
CA LEU A 26 -8.45 -25.86 5.74
C LEU A 26 -6.97 -26.14 6.01
N SER A 27 -6.48 -27.27 5.49
CA SER A 27 -5.07 -27.64 5.56
C SER A 27 -4.17 -26.50 5.04
N PRO A 28 -3.01 -26.25 5.67
CA PRO A 28 -2.07 -25.25 5.19
C PRO A 28 -1.39 -25.75 3.90
N GLY A 29 -2.05 -25.57 2.76
CA GLY A 29 -1.51 -25.97 1.45
C GLY A 29 -2.52 -26.30 0.36
N SER A 30 -3.82 -25.93 0.49
CA SER A 30 -4.75 -26.10 -0.63
C SER A 30 -4.42 -25.12 -1.75
N SER A 31 -4.41 -25.60 -3.01
CA SER A 31 -4.16 -24.80 -4.23
C SER A 31 -5.01 -23.52 -4.31
N HIS A 32 -6.20 -23.55 -3.71
CA HIS A 32 -7.10 -22.40 -3.59
C HIS A 32 -6.53 -21.29 -2.68
N ARG A 33 -5.88 -21.64 -1.56
CA ARG A 33 -5.29 -20.67 -0.64
C ARG A 33 -4.09 -19.94 -1.27
N ASP A 34 -3.27 -20.66 -2.02
CA ASP A 34 -2.14 -20.07 -2.74
C ASP A 34 -2.59 -19.14 -3.87
N SER A 35 -3.65 -19.52 -4.60
CA SER A 35 -4.28 -18.65 -5.60
C SER A 35 -4.84 -17.38 -4.97
N CYS A 36 -5.59 -17.51 -3.86
CA CYS A 36 -6.15 -16.37 -3.14
C CYS A 36 -5.04 -15.43 -2.61
N GLN A 37 -3.96 -15.98 -2.05
CA GLN A 37 -2.81 -15.21 -1.58
C GLN A 37 -2.15 -14.39 -2.71
N LYS A 38 -2.07 -14.95 -3.93
CA LYS A 38 -1.59 -14.22 -5.12
C LYS A 38 -2.56 -13.10 -5.51
N GLY A 39 -3.87 -13.36 -5.48
CA GLY A 39 -4.92 -12.36 -5.73
C GLY A 39 -4.82 -11.16 -4.76
N TRP A 40 -4.66 -11.42 -3.47
CA TRP A 40 -4.46 -10.35 -2.48
C TRP A 40 -3.18 -9.55 -2.69
N ARG A 41 -2.08 -10.19 -3.09
CA ARG A 41 -0.82 -9.49 -3.43
C ARG A 41 -0.98 -8.61 -4.67
N LEU A 42 -1.71 -9.08 -5.67
CA LEU A 42 -2.04 -8.28 -6.84
C LEU A 42 -2.89 -7.06 -6.46
N LEU A 43 -3.93 -7.27 -5.65
CA LEU A 43 -4.79 -6.17 -5.16
C LEU A 43 -3.97 -5.16 -4.34
N TYR A 44 -3.05 -5.62 -3.50
CA TYR A 44 -2.14 -4.77 -2.73
C TYR A 44 -1.31 -3.85 -3.62
N ILE A 45 -0.78 -4.38 -4.72
CA ILE A 45 -0.08 -3.58 -5.73
C ILE A 45 -1.07 -2.62 -6.37
N LEU A 46 -2.19 -3.08 -6.95
CA LEU A 46 -3.12 -2.21 -7.68
C LEU A 46 -3.65 -1.04 -6.83
N ALA A 47 -3.98 -1.30 -5.56
CA ALA A 47 -4.47 -0.30 -4.61
C ALA A 47 -3.46 0.83 -4.35
N ALA A 48 -2.15 0.62 -4.57
CA ALA A 48 -1.11 1.63 -4.41
C ALA A 48 -0.84 2.45 -5.69
N TYR A 49 -1.39 2.06 -6.85
CA TYR A 49 -1.06 2.67 -8.16
C TYR A 49 -2.26 3.33 -8.82
N TYR A 50 -3.46 2.76 -8.65
CA TYR A 50 -4.61 3.19 -9.42
C TYR A 50 -5.78 3.59 -8.53
N LYS A 51 -6.37 4.74 -8.83
CA LYS A 51 -7.67 5.10 -8.29
C LYS A 51 -8.71 4.15 -8.89
N CYS A 52 -9.60 3.62 -8.05
CA CYS A 52 -10.79 2.95 -8.54
C CYS A 52 -11.79 3.98 -9.08
N SER A 53 -12.73 3.55 -9.91
CA SER A 53 -13.84 4.43 -10.33
C SER A 53 -14.71 4.79 -9.13
N GLU A 54 -15.35 5.96 -9.16
CA GLU A 54 -16.25 6.38 -8.08
C GLU A 54 -17.42 5.40 -7.87
N VAL A 55 -17.82 4.69 -8.94
CA VAL A 55 -18.84 3.62 -8.86
C VAL A 55 -18.32 2.41 -8.07
N LEU A 56 -17.08 1.97 -8.31
CA LEU A 56 -16.50 0.80 -7.63
C LEU A 56 -16.07 1.12 -6.19
N ARG A 57 -15.67 2.37 -5.93
CA ARG A 57 -15.08 2.84 -4.68
C ARG A 57 -15.82 2.41 -3.41
N PRO A 58 -17.14 2.65 -3.24
CA PRO A 58 -17.83 2.27 -2.01
C PRO A 58 -17.81 0.76 -1.77
N PHE A 59 -17.94 -0.04 -2.82
CA PHE A 59 -17.94 -1.51 -2.73
C PHE A 59 -16.56 -2.06 -2.39
N LEU A 60 -15.52 -1.53 -3.04
CA LEU A 60 -14.14 -1.94 -2.78
C LEU A 60 -13.70 -1.58 -1.36
N LEU A 61 -14.02 -0.37 -0.89
CA LEU A 61 -13.74 0.03 0.49
C LEU A 61 -14.48 -0.84 1.51
N ALA A 62 -15.78 -1.08 1.30
CA ALA A 62 -16.56 -1.93 2.18
C ALA A 62 -15.98 -3.35 2.26
N PHE A 63 -15.64 -3.96 1.13
CA PHE A 63 -15.01 -5.29 1.07
C PHE A 63 -13.68 -5.36 1.85
N LEU A 64 -12.81 -4.36 1.66
CA LEU A 64 -11.51 -4.28 2.33
C LEU A 64 -11.67 -4.06 3.85
N GLN A 65 -12.62 -3.21 4.25
CA GLN A 65 -12.90 -2.91 5.65
C GLN A 65 -13.54 -4.07 6.40
N ASP A 66 -14.48 -4.77 5.76
CA ASP A 66 -15.09 -5.97 6.32
C ASP A 66 -14.00 -7.02 6.61
N THR A 67 -13.18 -7.35 5.60
CA THR A 67 -12.08 -8.31 5.79
C THR A 67 -11.03 -7.85 6.80
N SER A 68 -10.74 -6.54 6.89
CA SER A 68 -9.68 -6.02 7.77
C SER A 68 -10.07 -5.91 9.24
N ARG A 69 -11.37 -5.80 9.55
CA ARG A 69 -11.90 -5.66 10.92
C ARG A 69 -11.99 -6.96 11.70
N HIS A 70 -11.84 -8.09 11.02
CA HIS A 70 -11.99 -9.43 11.57
C HIS A 70 -10.64 -10.17 11.59
N PRO A 71 -9.83 -10.05 12.67
CA PRO A 71 -8.51 -10.69 12.78
C PRO A 71 -8.54 -12.22 12.61
N GLU A 72 -9.68 -12.84 12.90
CA GLU A 72 -9.97 -14.26 12.72
C GLU A 72 -10.06 -14.69 11.25
N LEU A 73 -10.34 -13.76 10.34
CA LEU A 73 -10.42 -14.06 8.92
C LEU A 73 -9.02 -14.19 8.29
N PRO A 74 -8.83 -15.14 7.36
CA PRO A 74 -7.65 -15.16 6.52
C PRO A 74 -7.45 -13.82 5.81
N PHE A 75 -6.20 -13.43 5.62
CA PHE A 75 -5.82 -12.24 4.84
C PHE A 75 -6.23 -10.88 5.43
N HIS A 76 -6.79 -10.80 6.65
CA HIS A 76 -7.16 -9.52 7.29
C HIS A 76 -6.03 -8.48 7.25
N GLY A 77 -4.77 -8.91 7.48
CA GLY A 77 -3.61 -8.02 7.48
C GLY A 77 -3.29 -7.41 6.11
N ILE A 78 -3.38 -8.20 5.02
CA ILE A 78 -3.17 -7.68 3.65
C ILE A 78 -4.39 -6.88 3.18
N ALA A 79 -5.60 -7.24 3.61
CA ALA A 79 -6.80 -6.42 3.37
C ALA A 79 -6.66 -5.03 4.02
N LYS A 80 -6.20 -4.96 5.28
CA LYS A 80 -5.93 -3.68 5.95
C LYS A 80 -4.90 -2.85 5.19
N ALA A 81 -3.85 -3.50 4.69
CA ALA A 81 -2.83 -2.84 3.92
C ALA A 81 -3.36 -2.33 2.56
N CYS A 82 -4.21 -3.10 1.87
CA CYS A 82 -4.89 -2.66 0.64
C CYS A 82 -5.80 -1.45 0.91
N GLU A 83 -6.54 -1.45 2.02
CA GLU A 83 -7.39 -0.33 2.44
C GLU A 83 -6.57 0.96 2.58
N LEU A 84 -5.48 0.91 3.33
CA LEU A 84 -4.59 2.06 3.54
C LEU A 84 -3.94 2.52 2.23
N ASN A 85 -3.48 1.59 1.39
CA ASN A 85 -2.94 1.92 0.07
C ASN A 85 -3.97 2.66 -0.79
N LEU A 86 -5.21 2.16 -0.83
CA LEU A 86 -6.29 2.76 -1.63
C LEU A 86 -6.64 4.16 -1.13
N GLN A 87 -6.75 4.35 0.19
CA GLN A 87 -6.99 5.66 0.80
C GLN A 87 -5.91 6.68 0.41
N LYS A 88 -4.63 6.29 0.53
CA LYS A 88 -3.49 7.14 0.14
C LYS A 88 -3.50 7.43 -1.36
N THR A 89 -3.77 6.44 -2.20
CA THR A 89 -3.87 6.62 -3.67
C THR A 89 -5.00 7.55 -4.08
N LEU A 90 -6.14 7.50 -3.38
CA LEU A 90 -7.25 8.41 -3.61
C LEU A 90 -6.89 9.85 -3.24
N GLN A 91 -6.21 10.04 -2.10
CA GLN A 91 -5.82 11.33 -1.55
C GLN A 91 -4.66 11.99 -2.33
N PHE A 92 -3.55 11.25 -2.52
CA PHE A 92 -2.30 11.78 -3.05
C PHE A 92 -2.01 11.39 -4.51
N GLY A 93 -2.90 10.60 -5.13
CA GLY A 93 -2.64 9.96 -6.41
C GLY A 93 -1.76 8.72 -6.25
N GLY A 94 -1.75 7.83 -7.25
CA GLY A 94 -1.02 6.56 -7.14
C GLY A 94 0.49 6.65 -7.34
N ARG A 95 1.20 5.58 -6.99
CA ARG A 95 2.62 5.39 -7.29
C ARG A 95 2.88 5.53 -8.80
N ARG A 96 3.99 6.18 -9.14
CA ARG A 96 4.42 6.41 -10.54
C ARG A 96 5.42 5.39 -11.06
N LEU A 97 6.24 4.81 -10.18
CA LEU A 97 7.21 3.77 -10.54
C LEU A 97 6.77 2.42 -10.00
N PHE A 98 6.84 1.41 -10.87
CA PHE A 98 6.56 0.02 -10.54
C PHE A 98 7.46 -0.52 -9.42
N PRO A 99 7.03 -1.58 -8.70
CA PRO A 99 7.84 -2.14 -7.63
C PRO A 99 9.10 -2.79 -8.22
N SER A 100 10.25 -2.65 -7.56
CA SER A 100 11.44 -3.40 -7.96
C SER A 100 11.30 -4.89 -7.71
N SER A 101 12.16 -5.69 -8.36
CA SER A 101 12.33 -7.10 -8.06
C SER A 101 12.60 -7.37 -6.58
N MET A 102 13.26 -6.45 -5.87
CA MET A 102 13.50 -6.58 -4.43
C MET A 102 12.22 -6.32 -3.61
N GLU A 103 11.46 -5.27 -3.94
CA GLU A 103 10.14 -5.01 -3.33
C GLU A 103 9.19 -6.20 -3.55
N LEU A 104 9.16 -6.77 -4.76
CA LEU A 104 8.35 -7.93 -5.10
C LEU A 104 8.78 -9.17 -4.30
N ARG A 105 10.08 -9.48 -4.22
CA ARG A 105 10.58 -10.59 -3.40
C ARG A 105 10.24 -10.41 -1.93
N ALA A 106 10.35 -9.19 -1.40
CA ALA A 106 9.97 -8.90 -0.02
C ALA A 106 8.46 -9.12 0.22
N MET A 107 7.61 -8.65 -0.69
CA MET A 107 6.17 -8.84 -0.64
C MET A 107 5.79 -10.33 -0.70
N VAL A 108 6.44 -11.12 -1.55
CA VAL A 108 6.23 -12.57 -1.64
C VAL A 108 6.64 -13.28 -0.34
N ALA A 109 7.64 -12.75 0.37
CA ALA A 109 8.03 -13.22 1.70
C ALA A 109 7.17 -12.63 2.85
N GLY A 110 6.05 -11.96 2.54
CA GLY A 110 5.14 -11.39 3.54
C GLY A 110 5.66 -10.11 4.21
N ARG A 111 6.73 -9.50 3.69
CA ARG A 111 7.26 -8.24 4.19
C ARG A 111 6.61 -7.07 3.47
N SER A 112 5.96 -6.19 4.22
CA SER A 112 5.27 -4.99 3.71
C SER A 112 5.96 -3.68 4.13
N ALA A 113 7.15 -3.77 4.73
CA ALA A 113 7.89 -2.62 5.21
C ALA A 113 9.41 -2.82 5.15
N LYS A 114 10.14 -1.70 5.03
CA LYS A 114 11.59 -1.59 5.01
C LYS A 114 12.03 -0.63 6.10
N ARG A 115 13.07 -0.99 6.86
CA ARG A 115 13.73 -0.04 7.76
C ARG A 115 14.67 0.83 6.92
N GLN A 116 14.44 2.14 6.90
CA GLN A 116 15.17 3.10 6.09
C GLN A 116 15.85 4.11 7.02
N LEU A 117 17.11 4.40 6.74
CA LEU A 117 17.86 5.46 7.40
C LEU A 117 17.46 6.80 6.77
N PHE A 118 17.13 7.76 7.63
CA PHE A 118 16.91 9.17 7.38
C PHE A 118 17.96 9.97 8.13
N LEU A 119 18.46 11.01 7.47
CA LEU A 119 19.45 11.92 8.03
C LEU A 119 18.75 13.25 8.35
N LEU A 120 18.88 13.69 9.59
CA LEU A 120 18.40 14.99 10.04
C LEU A 120 19.57 15.99 10.05
N PRO A 121 19.29 17.31 10.01
CA PRO A 121 20.31 18.33 10.20
C PRO A 121 21.18 18.08 11.43
N GLY A 122 22.47 18.39 11.34
CA GLY A 122 23.44 18.11 12.40
C GLY A 122 23.98 16.67 12.41
N GLY A 123 23.73 15.89 11.35
CA GLY A 123 24.29 14.54 11.21
C GLY A 123 23.59 13.48 12.06
N ILE A 124 22.36 13.77 12.50
CA ILE A 124 21.59 12.85 13.34
C ILE A 124 20.97 11.76 12.46
N GLU A 125 21.27 10.51 12.78
CA GLU A 125 20.73 9.34 12.08
C GLU A 125 19.43 8.84 12.73
N ARG A 126 18.37 8.67 11.92
CA ARG A 126 17.08 8.12 12.37
C ARG A 126 16.61 7.00 11.47
N HIS A 127 16.19 5.89 12.07
CA HIS A 127 15.70 4.74 11.32
C HIS A 127 14.19 4.64 11.44
N LEU A 128 13.48 4.85 10.33
CA LEU A 128 12.03 4.71 10.27
C LEU A 128 11.61 3.48 9.47
N LYS A 129 10.40 2.99 9.76
CA LYS A 129 9.81 1.85 9.07
C LYS A 129 8.90 2.34 7.95
N ILE A 130 9.40 2.29 6.72
CA ILE A 130 8.66 2.72 5.52
C ILE A 130 7.86 1.56 4.96
N LYS A 131 6.57 1.77 4.74
CA LYS A 131 5.66 0.81 4.09
C LYS A 131 5.57 1.11 2.60
N THR A 132 5.13 0.14 1.79
CA THR A 132 4.96 0.31 0.32
C THR A 132 4.11 1.53 -0.07
N CYS A 133 3.20 1.94 0.81
CA CYS A 133 2.32 3.10 0.65
C CYS A 133 2.72 4.32 1.48
N SER A 134 3.96 4.39 1.95
CA SER A 134 4.42 5.60 2.64
C SER A 134 4.65 6.71 1.60
N VAL A 135 3.97 7.83 1.81
CA VAL A 135 4.25 9.09 1.10
C VAL A 135 5.25 9.92 1.90
N ALA A 136 5.91 10.90 1.26
CA ALA A 136 6.88 11.78 1.92
C ALA A 136 6.32 12.40 3.22
N LEU A 137 5.06 12.84 3.16
CA LEU A 137 4.37 13.43 4.31
C LEU A 137 4.31 12.49 5.52
N ASP A 138 4.08 11.18 5.32
CA ASP A 138 4.03 10.21 6.43
C ASP A 138 5.33 10.20 7.24
N VAL A 139 6.46 10.34 6.55
CA VAL A 139 7.78 10.37 7.18
C VAL A 139 8.07 11.72 7.83
N ILE A 140 7.67 12.81 7.20
CA ILE A 140 7.83 14.15 7.77
C ILE A 140 7.04 14.24 9.08
N GLU A 141 5.78 13.81 9.08
CA GLU A 141 4.94 13.75 10.28
C GLU A 141 5.57 12.87 11.37
N GLU A 142 6.07 11.68 11.03
CA GLU A 142 6.71 10.77 11.99
C GLU A 142 7.97 11.38 12.61
N LEU A 143 8.85 11.99 11.79
CA LEU A 143 10.06 12.66 12.29
C LEU A 143 9.73 13.90 13.13
N CYS A 144 8.78 14.73 12.70
CA CYS A 144 8.37 15.90 13.45
C CYS A 144 7.75 15.52 14.79
N HIS A 145 6.93 14.45 14.82
CA HIS A 145 6.39 13.91 16.04
C HIS A 145 7.49 13.46 17.02
N GLU A 146 8.51 12.72 16.55
CA GLU A 146 9.67 12.33 17.36
C GLU A 146 10.46 13.53 17.90
N MET A 147 10.49 14.64 17.17
CA MET A 147 11.14 15.89 17.58
C MET A 147 10.26 16.78 18.47
N GLY A 148 9.02 16.39 18.77
CA GLY A 148 8.07 17.18 19.57
C GLY A 148 7.40 18.32 18.79
N LEU A 149 7.49 18.32 17.46
CA LEU A 149 6.88 19.29 16.55
C LEU A 149 5.56 18.74 16.02
N GLN A 150 4.48 18.93 16.76
CA GLN A 150 3.17 18.32 16.45
C GLN A 150 2.14 19.32 15.91
N HIS A 151 2.55 20.55 15.62
CA HIS A 151 1.69 21.55 15.03
C HIS A 151 1.68 21.41 13.49
N PRO A 152 0.51 21.51 12.82
CA PRO A 152 0.41 21.25 11.38
C PRO A 152 1.34 22.10 10.52
N GLU A 153 1.59 23.35 10.94
CA GLU A 153 2.46 24.28 10.24
C GLU A 153 3.91 23.79 10.20
N ALA A 154 4.35 23.01 11.19
CA ALA A 154 5.70 22.44 11.21
C ALA A 154 5.96 21.54 10.01
N PHE A 155 4.97 20.73 9.60
CA PHE A 155 5.15 19.73 8.56
C PHE A 155 5.42 20.34 7.18
N GLU A 156 4.94 21.56 6.96
CA GLU A 156 5.15 22.33 5.72
C GLU A 156 6.55 22.95 5.65
N GLU A 157 7.27 23.05 6.78
CA GLU A 157 8.64 23.58 6.84
C GLU A 157 9.71 22.54 6.45
N TYR A 158 9.35 21.26 6.40
CA TYR A 158 10.28 20.17 6.12
C TYR A 158 10.10 19.59 4.74
N ILE A 159 11.22 19.28 4.10
CA ILE A 159 11.27 18.56 2.83
C ILE A 159 12.17 17.34 2.94
N LEU A 160 11.89 16.32 2.13
CA LEU A 160 12.77 15.16 1.99
C LEU A 160 13.60 15.32 0.71
N PHE A 161 14.89 15.04 0.82
CA PHE A 161 15.77 14.94 -0.32
C PHE A 161 16.52 13.62 -0.27
N VAL A 162 16.96 13.18 -1.43
CA VAL A 162 17.72 11.95 -1.60
C VAL A 162 19.13 12.32 -1.96
N VAL A 163 20.04 11.93 -1.08
CA VAL A 163 21.48 12.05 -1.28
C VAL A 163 21.95 10.83 -2.05
N THR A 164 22.64 11.06 -3.15
CA THR A 164 23.20 10.00 -4.01
C THR A 164 24.69 10.27 -4.22
N ASP A 165 25.47 9.21 -4.48
CA ASP A 165 26.89 9.35 -4.83
C ASP A 165 27.15 10.24 -6.08
N ARG A 166 26.11 10.55 -6.86
CA ARG A 166 26.19 11.42 -8.05
C ARG A 166 25.58 12.82 -7.84
N GLY A 167 25.26 13.20 -6.60
CA GLY A 167 24.65 14.49 -6.25
C GLY A 167 23.27 14.37 -5.60
N GLU A 168 22.62 15.51 -5.39
CA GLU A 168 21.34 15.64 -4.68
C GLU A 168 20.15 15.56 -5.65
N GLY A 169 19.10 14.81 -5.27
CA GLY A 169 17.81 14.80 -5.95
C GLY A 169 16.68 15.11 -4.96
N LEU A 170 15.80 16.06 -5.28
CA LEU A 170 14.64 16.38 -4.47
C LEU A 170 13.60 15.25 -4.54
N VAL A 171 13.12 14.79 -3.38
CA VAL A 171 11.94 13.96 -3.30
C VAL A 171 10.83 14.87 -2.81
N GLY A 172 10.09 15.46 -3.75
CA GLY A 172 8.90 16.25 -3.40
C GLY A 172 7.85 15.41 -2.65
N THR A 173 6.60 15.87 -2.65
CA THR A 173 5.44 15.24 -1.99
C THR A 173 5.05 13.83 -2.51
N GLY A 174 5.93 13.15 -3.24
CA GLY A 174 5.70 11.85 -3.85
C GLY A 174 5.88 10.64 -2.91
N TRP A 175 5.67 9.45 -3.47
CA TRP A 175 5.77 8.17 -2.77
C TRP A 175 7.24 7.77 -2.49
N LEU A 176 7.55 7.38 -1.25
CA LEU A 176 8.92 7.11 -0.81
C LEU A 176 9.46 5.75 -1.29
N CYS A 177 8.60 4.78 -1.57
CA CYS A 177 9.04 3.46 -2.02
C CYS A 177 9.67 3.47 -3.43
N THR A 178 9.45 4.54 -4.19
CA THR A 178 10.18 4.85 -5.42
C THR A 178 11.68 5.08 -5.16
N VAL A 179 12.03 5.71 -4.04
CA VAL A 179 13.40 6.04 -3.65
C VAL A 179 14.15 4.80 -3.15
N GLY A 180 13.49 3.99 -2.32
CA GLY A 180 14.08 2.79 -1.73
C GLY A 180 14.45 1.69 -2.73
N THR A 181 13.89 1.75 -3.94
CA THR A 181 14.13 0.83 -5.06
C THR A 181 15.40 1.16 -5.86
N MET A 182 15.81 2.43 -5.94
CA MET A 182 17.07 2.78 -6.65
C MET A 182 18.33 2.25 -5.95
N TYR A 183 18.28 2.03 -4.63
CA TYR A 183 19.47 1.69 -3.84
C TYR A 183 19.47 0.27 -3.25
N GLY A 184 18.44 -0.53 -3.55
CA GLY A 184 18.37 -1.94 -3.14
C GLY A 184 19.26 -2.89 -3.96
N GLY A 185 19.89 -2.40 -5.02
CA GLY A 185 20.69 -3.20 -5.95
C GLY A 185 22.19 -3.26 -5.64
N TYR A 186 22.69 -2.50 -4.67
CA TYR A 186 24.12 -2.43 -4.34
C TYR A 186 24.36 -2.69 -2.86
N ARG A 187 24.18 -3.95 -2.45
CA ARG A 187 24.89 -4.56 -1.31
C ARG A 187 24.89 -6.07 -1.53
N ALA A 188 25.98 -6.54 -2.15
CA ALA A 188 26.54 -7.88 -1.94
C ALA A 188 27.82 -7.68 -1.13
#